data_AF-A0A956W0X0-F1
#
_entry.id   AF-A0A956W0X0-F1
#
_cell.length_a   1.000
_cell.length_b   1.000
_cell.length_c   1.000
_cell.angle_alpha   90.00
_cell.angle_beta   90.00
_cell.angle_gamma   90.00
#
_symmetry.space_group_name_H-M   'P 1'
#
loop_
_entity.id
_entity.type
_entity.pdbx_description
1 polymer ?
#
loop_
_entity_poly.entity_id
_entity_poly.type
_entity_poly.pdbx_seq_one_letter_code
_entity_poly.pdbx_strand_id
1 'polypeptide(L)' 'QDRTYTIVGHPEAAPAEGKISNESPIGAALMGKRVGDRVEVNVPRGIIKITLKKIG' A
#
# COMPACT_ATOMS: atom_id res chain seq x y z
N GLN A 1 -10.76 3.35 10.78
CA GLN A 1 -9.53 4.17 10.85
C GLN A 1 -8.89 4.14 9.48
N ASP A 2 -8.71 5.30 8.85
CA ASP A 2 -7.95 5.43 7.61
C ASP A 2 -6.46 5.53 7.96
N ARG A 3 -5.60 4.74 7.30
CA ARG A 3 -4.14 4.85 7.42
C ARG A 3 -3.58 5.36 6.09
N THR A 4 -2.76 6.39 6.16
CA THR A 4 -2.07 6.95 5.00
C THR A 4 -0.70 6.31 4.88
N TYR A 5 -0.34 5.91 3.68
CA TYR A 5 0.96 5.34 3.37
C TYR A 5 1.53 6.03 2.14
N THR A 6 2.85 6.18 2.11
CA THR A 6 3.60 6.66 0.95
C THR A 6 4.31 5.48 0.32
N ILE A 7 4.06 5.23 -0.96
CA ILE A 7 4.80 4.21 -1.70
C ILE A 7 6.13 4.82 -2.14
N VAL A 8 7.23 4.17 -1.76
CA VAL A 8 8.61 4.60 -2.03
C VAL A 8 9.41 3.43 -2.63
N GLY A 9 10.64 3.68 -3.09
CA GLY A 9 11.55 2.62 -3.51
C GLY A 9 11.98 1.74 -2.33
N HIS A 10 12.52 0.55 -2.61
CA HIS A 10 13.07 -0.36 -1.59
C HIS A 10 13.99 0.31 -0.56
N PRO A 11 15.04 1.06 -0.96
CA PRO A 11 15.99 1.61 0.01
C PRO A 11 15.40 2.69 0.92
N GLU A 12 14.26 3.29 0.55
CA GLU A 12 13.61 4.38 1.28
C GLU A 12 12.46 3.90 2.18
N ALA A 13 12.16 2.59 2.13
CA ALA A 13 11.03 2.02 2.82
C ALA A 13 11.23 2.03 4.34
N ALA A 14 10.26 2.62 5.04
CA ALA A 14 10.22 2.73 6.49
C ALA A 14 8.77 2.54 6.96
N PRO A 15 8.31 1.29 7.18
CA PRO A 15 6.92 1.01 7.56
C PRO A 15 6.48 1.70 8.84
N ALA A 16 7.41 1.92 9.79
CA ALA A 16 7.17 2.67 11.01
C ALA A 16 6.84 4.15 10.76
N GLU A 17 7.35 4.72 9.67
CA GLU A 17 7.06 6.08 9.21
C GLU A 17 5.90 6.13 8.20
N GLY A 18 5.23 5.00 7.94
CA GLY A 18 4.19 4.90 6.90
C GLY A 18 4.72 4.88 5.47
N LYS A 19 6.03 4.67 5.27
CA LYS A 19 6.63 4.48 3.94
C LYS A 19 6.68 2.99 3.60
N ILE A 20 6.04 2.60 2.50
CA ILE A 20 5.95 1.21 2.05
C ILE A 20 6.73 1.05 0.74
N SER A 21 7.57 0.01 0.65
CA SER A 21 8.26 -0.31 -0.61
C SER A 21 7.26 -0.69 -1.70
N ASN A 22 7.49 -0.21 -2.92
CA ASN A 22 6.82 -0.64 -4.14
C ASN A 22 6.95 -2.15 -4.42
N GLU A 23 7.94 -2.84 -3.85
CA GLU A 23 8.15 -4.28 -3.99
C GLU A 23 7.41 -5.12 -2.94
N SER A 24 6.82 -4.48 -1.92
CA SER A 24 6.02 -5.20 -0.92
C SER A 24 4.69 -5.69 -1.51
N PRO A 25 4.04 -6.73 -0.94
CA PRO A 25 2.74 -7.20 -1.41
C PRO A 25 1.67 -6.11 -1.48
N ILE A 26 1.71 -5.17 -0.53
CA ILE A 26 0.79 -4.03 -0.49
C ILE A 26 1.18 -3.00 -1.56
N GLY A 27 2.45 -2.61 -1.63
CA GLY A 27 2.94 -1.63 -2.62
C GLY A 27 2.68 -2.09 -4.05
N ALA A 28 3.00 -3.35 -4.35
CA ALA A 28 2.77 -3.96 -5.66
C ALA A 28 1.28 -4.04 -6.02
N ALA A 29 0.40 -4.35 -5.05
CA ALA A 29 -1.04 -4.40 -5.29
C ALA A 29 -1.66 -3.01 -5.55
N LEU A 30 -1.04 -1.96 -5.02
CA LEU A 30 -1.48 -0.57 -5.20
C LEU A 30 -0.84 0.10 -6.42
N MET A 31 0.26 -0.44 -6.97
CA MET A 31 0.91 0.10 -8.16
C MET A 31 -0.04 0.09 -9.37
N GLY A 32 -0.13 1.25 -10.03
CA GLY A 32 -1.01 1.45 -11.19
C GLY A 32 -2.51 1.58 -10.87
N LYS A 33 -2.90 1.50 -9.60
CA LYS A 33 -4.29 1.74 -9.17
C LYS A 33 -4.59 3.24 -9.08
N ARG A 34 -5.88 3.56 -9.12
CA ARG A 34 -6.38 4.94 -9.05
C ARG A 34 -7.08 5.20 -7.73
N VAL A 35 -7.21 6.47 -7.37
CA VAL A 35 -8.04 6.88 -6.21
C VAL A 35 -9.46 6.33 -6.39
N GLY A 36 -9.99 5.69 -5.35
CA GLY A 36 -11.27 5.00 -5.36
C GLY A 36 -11.18 3.49 -5.59
N ASP A 37 -10.07 2.98 -6.11
CA ASP A 37 -9.88 1.54 -6.31
C ASP A 37 -9.82 0.80 -4.97
N ARG A 38 -10.43 -0.38 -4.96
CA ARG A 38 -10.35 -1.34 -3.86
C ARG A 38 -9.49 -2.52 -4.30
N VAL A 39 -8.52 -2.88 -3.47
CA VAL A 39 -7.65 -4.04 -3.70
C VAL A 39 -7.70 -4.98 -2.50
N GLU A 40 -7.68 -6.27 -2.80
CA GLU A 40 -7.55 -7.34 -1.83
C GLU A 40 -6.12 -7.87 -1.90
N VAL A 41 -5.39 -7.73 -0.80
CA VAL A 41 -4.00 -8.16 -0.68
C VAL A 41 -3.98 -9.40 0.19
N ASN A 42 -3.53 -10.52 -0.38
CA ASN A 42 -3.36 -11.74 0.38
C ASN A 42 -2.03 -11.68 1.14
N VAL A 43 -2.08 -11.68 2.47
CA VAL A 43 -0.90 -11.73 3.34
C VAL A 43 -0.94 -13.02 4.16
N PRO A 44 0.20 -13.46 4.75
CA PRO A 44 0.21 -14.69 5.56
C PRO A 44 -0.80 -14.70 6.72
N ARG A 45 -1.26 -13.52 7.16
CA ARG A 45 -2.25 -13.35 8.22
C ARG A 45 -3.71 -13.27 7.74
N GLY A 46 -3.97 -13.51 6.45
CA GLY A 46 -5.29 -13.43 5.81
C GLY A 46 -5.37 -12.37 4.70
N ILE A 47 -6.59 -12.09 4.24
CA ILE A 47 -6.84 -11.10 3.18
C ILE A 47 -7.05 -9.72 3.81
N ILE A 48 -6.31 -8.72 3.34
CA ILE A 48 -6.49 -7.32 3.72
C ILE A 48 -7.19 -6.57 2.59
N LYS A 49 -8.27 -5.87 2.90
CA LYS A 49 -8.97 -4.98 1.97
C LYS A 49 -8.43 -3.56 2.12
N ILE A 50 -7.93 -2.99 1.03
CA ILE A 50 -7.37 -1.64 0.98
C ILE A 50 -8.17 -0.82 -0.01
N THR A 51 -8.49 0.43 0.33
CA THR A 51 -9.12 1.39 -0.58
C THR A 51 -8.18 2.58 -0.77
N LEU A 52 -7.81 2.90 -2.00
CA LEU A 52 -7.00 4.08 -2.29
C LEU A 52 -7.86 5.33 -2.08
N LYS A 53 -7.48 6.17 -1.13
CA LYS A 53 -8.19 7.42 -0.80
C LYS A 53 -7.63 8.64 -1.52
N LYS A 54 -6.31 8.68 -1.77
CA LYS A 54 -5.62 9.83 -2.36
C LYS A 54 -4.28 9.40 -2.97
N ILE A 55 -3.92 10.02 -4.10
CA ILE A 55 -2.58 10.01 -4.70
C ILE A 55 -2.15 11.48 -4.74
N GLY A 56 -0.91 11.79 -4.34
CA GLY A 56 -0.38 13.14 -4.23
C GLY A 56 1.10 13.18 -4.55
#